data_AF-A0AAD4CY69-F1
#
_entry.id   AF-A0AAD4CY69-F1
#
_cell.length_a   1.000
_cell.length_b   1.000
_cell.length_c   1.000
_cell.angle_alpha   90.00
_cell.angle_beta   90.00
_cell.angle_gamma   90.00
#
_symmetry.space_group_name_H-M   'P 1'
#
loop_
_entity.id
_entity.type
_entity.pdbx_description
1 polymer ?
#
loop_
_entity_poly.entity_id
_entity_poly.type
_entity_poly.pdbx_seq_one_letter_code
_entity_poly.pdbx_strand_id
1 'polypeptide(L)'
;MTSSSSSSMKIASRHVSKNSCSPECIGLAKEWLDDCLQSHSGYWKPGLYFLPTRVIDVGEHPGDLVRLHVPGGAQKPQYVALSYCWDSGNPLTTVQKTLKAHQKSIVFGSSSATFRDAVWVTQQLGIR
;
A
#
# COMPACT_ATOMS: atom_id res chain seq x y z
N MET A 1 13.94 29.07 -48.21
CA MET A 1 14.37 27.75 -47.70
C MET A 1 14.70 27.91 -46.22
N THR A 2 13.69 27.81 -45.35
CA THR A 2 13.87 27.91 -43.89
C THR A 2 13.93 26.49 -43.33
N SER A 3 15.14 26.06 -42.98
CA SER A 3 15.40 24.80 -42.30
C SER A 3 14.92 24.92 -40.84
N SER A 4 13.81 24.27 -40.51
CA SER A 4 13.36 24.12 -39.12
C SER A 4 14.23 23.09 -38.42
N SER A 5 15.16 23.54 -37.59
CA SER A 5 15.91 22.68 -36.67
C SER A 5 14.98 22.16 -35.58
N SER A 6 14.70 20.86 -35.60
CA SER A 6 14.00 20.15 -34.53
C SER A 6 14.94 19.99 -33.34
N SER A 7 14.76 20.84 -32.31
CA SER A 7 15.47 20.70 -31.04
C SER A 7 14.88 19.52 -30.26
N SER A 8 15.62 18.41 -30.20
CA SER A 8 15.31 17.28 -29.30
C SER A 8 15.49 17.74 -27.85
N MET A 9 14.37 18.00 -27.17
CA MET A 9 14.36 18.35 -25.76
C MET A 9 14.69 17.10 -24.94
N LYS A 10 15.93 17.02 -24.44
CA LYS A 10 16.36 15.96 -23.53
C LYS A 10 15.60 16.12 -22.21
N ILE A 11 14.60 15.29 -21.98
CA ILE A 11 13.94 15.20 -20.67
C ILE A 11 14.98 14.62 -19.71
N ALA A 12 15.48 15.44 -18.79
CA ALA A 12 16.30 14.96 -17.69
C ALA A 12 15.48 13.93 -16.91
N SER A 13 15.94 12.68 -16.87
CA SER A 13 15.24 11.62 -16.14
C SER A 13 15.11 12.00 -14.68
N ARG A 14 13.93 11.80 -14.09
CA ARG A 14 13.74 11.93 -12.64
C ARG A 14 14.69 10.96 -11.94
N HIS A 15 15.35 11.43 -10.87
CA HIS A 15 16.18 10.58 -10.03
C HIS A 15 15.32 9.43 -9.48
N VAL A 16 15.64 8.20 -9.86
CA VAL A 16 15.04 6.99 -9.29
C VAL A 16 15.93 6.54 -8.13
N SER A 17 15.38 6.53 -6.92
CA SER A 17 16.09 6.00 -5.76
C SER A 17 16.44 4.53 -5.97
N LYS A 18 17.62 4.13 -5.49
CA LYS A 18 18.06 2.72 -5.54
C LYS A 18 17.33 1.83 -4.54
N ASN A 19 16.75 2.42 -3.48
CA ASN A 19 16.05 1.69 -2.43
C ASN A 19 14.70 2.37 -2.14
N SER A 20 13.62 1.74 -2.57
CA SER A 20 12.25 2.22 -2.36
C SER A 20 11.84 2.26 -0.88
N CYS A 21 12.53 1.50 -0.02
CA CYS A 21 12.32 1.49 1.42
C CYS A 21 13.24 2.48 2.18
N SER A 22 13.93 3.38 1.46
CA SER A 22 14.73 4.43 2.09
C SER A 22 13.85 5.46 2.82
N PRO A 23 14.34 6.08 3.91
CA PRO A 23 13.60 7.12 4.62
C PRO A 23 13.14 8.26 3.71
N GLU A 24 13.93 8.61 2.71
CA GLU A 24 13.62 9.65 1.72
C GLU A 24 12.43 9.26 0.85
N CYS A 25 12.38 8.01 0.36
CA CYS A 25 11.25 7.50 -0.42
C CYS A 25 9.96 7.44 0.40
N ILE A 26 10.06 7.02 1.67
CA ILE A 26 8.91 6.97 2.57
C ILE A 26 8.42 8.37 2.93
N GLY A 27 9.33 9.31 3.18
CA GLY A 27 9.00 10.73 3.37
C GLY A 27 8.25 11.29 2.18
N LEU A 28 8.77 11.07 0.97
CA LEU A 28 8.12 11.48 -0.27
C LEU A 28 6.73 10.86 -0.45
N ALA A 29 6.58 9.56 -0.14
CA ALA A 29 5.30 8.87 -0.23
C ALA A 29 4.26 9.46 0.75
N LYS A 30 4.68 9.83 1.97
CA LYS A 30 3.82 10.52 2.94
C LYS A 30 3.41 11.89 2.44
N GLU A 31 4.35 12.69 1.95
CA GLU A 31 4.08 14.02 1.41
C GLU A 31 3.06 13.96 0.26
N TRP A 32 3.21 13.00 -0.65
CA TRP A 32 2.26 12.82 -1.75
C TRP A 32 0.89 12.33 -1.28
N LEU A 33 0.85 11.45 -0.29
CA LEU A 33 -0.40 10.99 0.30
C LEU A 33 -1.14 12.15 0.99
N ASP A 34 -0.42 12.96 1.77
CA ASP A 34 -0.97 14.12 2.47
C ASP A 34 -1.46 15.19 1.51
N ASP A 35 -0.68 15.53 0.47
CA ASP A 35 -1.13 16.45 -0.58
C ASP A 35 -2.39 15.92 -1.27
N CYS A 36 -2.45 14.62 -1.58
CA CYS A 36 -3.64 14.03 -2.19
C CYS A 36 -4.87 14.13 -1.28
N LEU A 37 -4.70 13.86 0.02
CA LEU A 37 -5.74 13.95 1.05
C LEU A 37 -6.08 15.37 1.47
N GLN A 38 -5.36 16.40 1.02
CA GLN A 38 -5.68 17.80 1.35
C GLN A 38 -6.18 18.56 0.12
N SER A 39 -5.57 18.30 -1.04
CA SER A 39 -5.77 19.06 -2.27
C SER A 39 -6.87 18.50 -3.18
N HIS A 40 -7.26 17.22 -3.03
CA HIS A 40 -8.26 16.57 -3.91
C HIS A 40 -9.65 16.34 -3.28
N SER A 41 -10.08 17.21 -2.35
CA SER A 41 -11.31 17.07 -1.56
C SER A 41 -12.63 16.90 -2.36
N GLY A 42 -12.65 17.22 -3.66
CA GLY A 42 -13.79 16.98 -4.55
C GLY A 42 -13.92 15.53 -5.06
N TYR A 43 -12.85 14.73 -5.00
CA TYR A 43 -12.80 13.38 -5.58
C TYR A 43 -12.97 12.26 -4.56
N TRP A 44 -12.76 12.56 -3.27
CA TRP A 44 -12.96 11.60 -2.19
C TRP A 44 -13.80 12.25 -1.09
N LYS A 45 -14.73 11.49 -0.51
CA LYS A 45 -15.64 11.99 0.54
C LYS A 45 -15.12 11.55 1.91
N PRO A 46 -14.49 12.44 2.70
CA PRO A 46 -14.15 12.13 4.08
C PRO A 46 -15.38 11.67 4.85
N GLY A 47 -15.32 10.48 5.45
CA GLY A 47 -16.38 9.94 6.33
C GLY A 47 -17.33 8.91 5.71
N LEU A 48 -17.17 8.53 4.44
CA LEU A 48 -17.84 7.37 3.82
C LEU A 48 -16.93 6.12 3.75
N TYR A 49 -15.97 6.02 4.67
CA TYR A 49 -15.06 4.88 4.71
C TYR A 49 -15.77 3.68 5.31
N PHE A 50 -16.18 2.74 4.47
CA PHE A 50 -16.46 1.39 4.91
C PHE A 50 -15.20 0.59 4.70
N LEU A 51 -14.79 -0.18 5.70
CA LEU A 51 -13.82 -1.21 5.43
C LEU A 51 -14.41 -2.26 4.48
N PRO A 52 -13.60 -2.81 3.56
CA PRO A 52 -13.91 -4.06 2.92
C PRO A 52 -14.29 -5.14 3.96
N THR A 53 -15.06 -6.15 3.54
CA THR A 53 -15.51 -7.25 4.42
C THR A 53 -14.37 -7.95 5.16
N ARG A 54 -13.16 -7.88 4.59
CA ARG A 54 -11.91 -8.42 5.14
C ARG A 54 -10.78 -7.47 4.80
N VAL A 55 -10.00 -7.10 5.81
CA VAL A 55 -8.75 -6.35 5.64
C VAL A 55 -7.63 -7.02 6.43
N ILE A 56 -6.40 -6.62 6.17
CA ILE A 56 -5.24 -7.11 6.91
C ILE A 56 -4.88 -6.04 7.95
N ASP A 57 -5.02 -6.38 9.22
CA ASP A 57 -4.48 -5.58 10.33
C ASP A 57 -2.98 -5.89 10.41
N VAL A 58 -2.17 -4.88 10.11
CA VAL A 58 -0.71 -4.99 10.04
C VAL A 58 -0.02 -4.69 11.37
N GLY A 59 -0.77 -4.35 12.42
CA GLY A 59 -0.20 -3.79 13.65
C GLY A 59 0.33 -2.36 13.46
N GLU A 60 0.97 -1.83 14.49
CA GLU A 60 1.50 -0.45 14.52
C GLU A 60 3.02 -0.41 14.34
N HIS A 61 3.71 -1.49 14.72
CA HIS A 61 5.16 -1.55 14.76
C HIS A 61 5.74 -2.78 14.05
N PRO A 62 6.99 -2.69 13.57
CA PRO A 62 7.71 -3.85 13.06
C PRO A 62 7.76 -4.97 14.12
N GLY A 63 7.32 -6.17 13.75
CA GLY A 63 7.24 -7.32 14.65
C GLY A 63 5.85 -7.57 15.23
N ASP A 64 4.90 -6.66 15.05
CA ASP A 64 3.51 -6.88 15.43
C ASP A 64 2.86 -8.03 14.64
N LEU A 65 1.84 -8.65 15.25
CA LEU A 65 1.10 -9.72 14.63
C LEU A 65 0.24 -9.19 13.48
N VAL A 66 0.55 -9.66 12.28
CA VAL A 66 -0.29 -9.44 11.10
C VAL A 66 -1.45 -10.44 11.12
N ARG A 67 -2.67 -9.97 10.90
CA ARG A 67 -3.88 -10.81 10.97
C ARG A 67 -4.97 -10.35 10.02
N LEU A 68 -5.83 -11.29 9.65
CA LEU A 68 -7.05 -10.99 8.92
C LEU A 68 -8.08 -10.37 9.87
N HIS A 69 -8.39 -9.10 9.67
CA HIS A 69 -9.47 -8.42 10.38
C HIS A 69 -10.78 -8.55 9.60
N VAL A 70 -11.84 -8.95 10.29
CA VAL A 70 -13.21 -8.94 9.78
C VAL A 70 -13.94 -7.83 10.54
N PRO A 71 -14.17 -6.67 9.91
CA PRO A 71 -14.77 -5.54 10.59
C PRO A 71 -16.17 -5.87 11.11
N GLY A 72 -16.45 -5.47 12.35
CA GLY A 72 -17.78 -5.56 12.93
C GLY A 72 -18.51 -4.22 12.82
N GLY A 73 -19.68 -4.19 12.15
CA GLY A 73 -20.55 -3.01 12.11
C GLY A 73 -19.98 -1.81 11.33
N ALA A 74 -20.35 -0.60 11.74
CA ALA A 74 -20.00 0.66 11.09
C ALA A 74 -18.60 1.18 11.49
N GLN A 75 -17.56 0.35 11.31
CA GLN A 75 -16.17 0.78 11.46
C GLN A 75 -15.76 1.63 10.25
N LYS A 76 -15.20 2.82 10.52
CA LYS A 76 -14.67 3.74 9.49
C LYS A 76 -13.16 4.02 9.59
N PRO A 77 -12.29 3.03 9.84
CA PRO A 77 -10.85 3.27 9.83
C PRO A 77 -10.36 3.56 8.40
N GLN A 78 -9.24 4.26 8.34
CA GLN A 78 -8.47 4.44 7.11
C GLN A 78 -7.83 3.11 6.72
N TYR A 79 -7.73 2.85 5.43
CA TYR A 79 -6.99 1.71 4.90
C TYR A 79 -6.24 2.13 3.64
N VAL A 80 -5.21 1.36 3.29
CA VAL A 80 -4.52 1.46 2.02
C VAL A 80 -4.68 0.18 1.23
N ALA A 81 -4.66 0.30 -0.09
CA ALA A 81 -4.75 -0.84 -0.99
C ALA A 81 -3.44 -0.97 -1.79
N LEU A 82 -2.92 -2.19 -1.86
CA LEU A 82 -1.84 -2.55 -2.76
C LEU A 82 -2.42 -2.96 -4.11
N SER A 83 -2.11 -2.22 -5.17
CA SER A 83 -2.40 -2.62 -6.55
C SER A 83 -1.16 -3.28 -7.15
N TYR A 84 -1.23 -4.57 -7.41
CA TYR A 84 -0.12 -5.33 -7.98
C TYR A 84 -0.63 -6.46 -8.87
N CYS A 85 0.19 -6.87 -9.84
CA CYS A 85 -0.08 -8.07 -10.62
C CYS A 85 0.31 -9.30 -9.79
N TRP A 86 -0.62 -10.23 -9.64
CA TRP A 86 -0.35 -11.52 -9.03
C TRP A 86 0.73 -12.23 -9.85
N ASP A 87 1.80 -12.65 -9.19
CA ASP A 87 2.78 -13.52 -9.83
C ASP A 87 2.15 -14.92 -10.05
N SER A 88 2.71 -15.67 -10.98
CA SER A 88 2.35 -17.05 -11.34
C SER A 88 2.48 -18.09 -10.20
N GLY A 89 2.90 -17.66 -9.01
CA GLY A 89 3.04 -18.49 -7.82
C GLY A 89 1.72 -18.78 -7.09
N ASN A 90 1.83 -19.41 -5.92
CA ASN A 90 0.69 -19.68 -5.03
C ASN A 90 0.46 -18.47 -4.10
N PRO A 91 -0.56 -17.62 -4.33
CA PRO A 91 -0.82 -16.48 -3.47
C PRO A 91 -1.31 -16.92 -2.10
N LEU A 92 -0.99 -16.13 -1.07
CA LEU A 92 -1.58 -16.28 0.26
C LEU A 92 -3.10 -16.15 0.15
N THR A 93 -3.80 -17.28 0.29
CA THR A 93 -5.24 -17.37 0.05
C THR A 93 -5.96 -17.72 1.35
N THR A 94 -6.98 -16.92 1.69
CA THR A 94 -7.87 -17.25 2.79
C THR A 94 -9.05 -18.07 2.28
N VAL A 95 -9.13 -19.32 2.72
CA VAL A 95 -10.28 -20.21 2.49
C VAL A 95 -11.04 -20.44 3.80
N GLN A 96 -12.23 -21.03 3.75
CA GLN A 96 -13.02 -21.31 4.96
C GLN A 96 -12.20 -22.05 6.03
N LYS A 97 -11.39 -23.03 5.63
CA LYS A 97 -10.53 -23.83 6.51
C LYS A 97 -9.44 -22.99 7.20
N THR A 98 -8.92 -21.95 6.54
CA THR A 98 -7.82 -21.11 7.05
C THR A 98 -8.29 -19.79 7.66
N LEU A 99 -9.57 -19.43 7.50
CA LEU A 99 -10.15 -18.18 7.98
C LEU A 99 -9.85 -17.91 9.46
N LYS A 100 -10.19 -18.85 10.34
CA LYS A 100 -9.98 -18.70 11.79
C LYS A 100 -8.51 -18.64 12.18
N ALA A 101 -7.64 -19.32 11.42
CA ALA A 101 -6.20 -19.25 11.64
C ALA A 101 -5.66 -17.87 11.25
N HIS A 102 -6.01 -17.38 10.06
CA HIS A 102 -5.60 -16.06 9.59
C HIS A 102 -6.13 -14.91 10.46
N GLN A 103 -7.31 -15.06 11.09
CA GLN A 103 -7.80 -14.09 12.07
C GLN A 103 -6.95 -14.01 13.34
N LYS A 104 -6.23 -15.08 13.70
CA LYS A 104 -5.30 -15.09 14.83
C LYS A 104 -3.94 -14.53 14.43
N SER A 105 -3.40 -15.02 13.32
CA SER A 105 -2.13 -14.56 12.76
C SER A 105 -1.97 -15.07 11.32
N ILE A 106 -1.32 -14.27 10.49
CA ILE A 106 -0.87 -14.61 9.15
C ILE A 106 0.65 -14.73 9.21
N VAL A 107 1.16 -15.90 8.85
CA VAL A 107 2.60 -16.14 8.71
C VAL A 107 2.96 -16.03 7.24
N PHE A 108 3.83 -15.06 6.91
CA PHE A 108 4.36 -14.91 5.57
C PHE A 108 5.46 -15.93 5.30
N GLY A 109 5.26 -16.81 4.32
CA GLY A 109 6.31 -17.70 3.82
C GLY A 109 7.36 -16.97 2.97
N SER A 110 8.39 -17.70 2.54
CA SER A 110 9.48 -17.16 1.70
C SER A 110 8.97 -16.48 0.42
N SER A 111 7.92 -17.01 -0.21
CA SER A 111 7.30 -16.50 -1.45
C SER A 111 6.51 -15.20 -1.31
N SER A 112 6.40 -14.62 -0.12
CA SER A 112 5.54 -13.47 0.15
C SER A 112 6.32 -12.16 0.41
N ALA A 113 7.42 -11.94 -0.31
CA ALA A 113 8.23 -10.71 -0.20
C ALA A 113 7.39 -9.45 -0.43
N THR A 114 6.59 -9.40 -1.49
CA THR A 114 5.70 -8.27 -1.79
C THR A 114 4.72 -7.96 -0.65
N PHE A 115 4.17 -8.99 0.00
CA PHE A 115 3.29 -8.79 1.14
C PHE A 115 4.04 -8.27 2.37
N ARG A 116 5.25 -8.76 2.62
CA ARG A 116 6.11 -8.26 3.71
C ARG A 116 6.46 -6.79 3.50
N ASP A 117 6.80 -6.40 2.28
CA ASP A 117 7.08 -5.01 1.93
C ASP A 117 5.83 -4.14 2.07
N ALA A 118 4.67 -4.64 1.64
CA ALA A 118 3.40 -3.92 1.80
C ALA A 118 3.04 -3.70 3.27
N VAL A 119 3.17 -4.74 4.12
CA VAL A 119 2.98 -4.61 5.58
C VAL A 119 3.91 -3.53 6.14
N TRP A 120 5.19 -3.59 5.80
CA TRP A 120 6.18 -2.65 6.30
C TRP A 120 5.87 -1.21 5.84
N VAL A 121 5.54 -1.00 4.57
CA VAL A 121 5.18 0.34 4.04
C VAL A 121 3.92 0.86 4.73
N THR A 122 2.88 0.04 4.90
CA THR A 122 1.65 0.46 5.58
C THR A 122 1.92 0.92 7.02
N GLN A 123 2.77 0.19 7.76
CA GLN A 123 3.23 0.60 9.09
C GLN A 123 4.02 1.92 9.05
N GLN A 124 4.91 2.10 8.07
CA GLN A 124 5.65 3.35 7.92
C GLN A 124 4.75 4.54 7.63
N LEU A 125 3.65 4.35 6.89
CA LEU A 125 2.63 5.38 6.64
C LEU A 125 1.76 5.69 7.86
N GLY A 126 1.87 4.93 8.96
CA GLY A 126 1.06 5.14 10.17
C GLY A 126 -0.40 4.69 10.01
N ILE A 127 -0.66 3.75 9.10
CA ILE A 127 -1.99 3.21 8.80
C ILE A 127 -2.06 1.75 9.29
N ARG A 128 -3.24 1.29 9.69
CA ARG A 128 -3.47 -0.03 10.28
C ARG A 128 -4.71 -0.72 9.71
#